data_AF-A0AA38GDW0-F1
#
_entry.id   AF-A0AA38GDW0-F1
#
_cell.length_a   1.000
_cell.length_b   1.000
_cell.length_c   1.000
_cell.angle_alpha   90.00
_cell.angle_beta   90.00
_cell.angle_gamma   90.00
#
_symmetry.space_group_name_H-M   'P 1'
#
loop_
_entity.id
_entity.type
_entity.pdbx_description
1 polymer ?
#
loop_
_entity_poly.entity_id
_entity_poly.type
_entity_poly.pdbx_seq_one_letter_code
_entity_poly.pdbx_strand_id
1 'polypeptide(L)'
;LKQCHWHHPSEHTINGQQYPLELHLVHQTDDNEIAVIGIIYKNGTQDHFLTMLQDAIDKIANQTQVDLSSMNATQIGIGRNESYYRYNGSLTTPDYTEGVTWTVMRNMRTVTQEQVDSLRKALNW
;
A
#
# COMPACT_ATOMS: atom_id res chain seq x y z
N LEU A 1 -6.76 7.80 -8.96
CA LEU A 1 -5.60 7.02 -8.49
C LEU A 1 -4.44 7.32 -9.42
N LYS A 2 -3.27 7.73 -8.89
CA LYS A 2 -2.06 7.99 -9.68
C LYS A 2 -1.06 6.85 -9.57
N GLN A 3 -0.83 6.33 -8.36
CA GLN A 3 0.11 5.25 -8.09
C GLN A 3 -0.23 4.55 -6.76
N CYS A 4 0.37 3.39 -6.54
CA CYS A 4 0.39 2.74 -5.25
C CYS A 4 1.78 2.19 -4.93
N HIS A 5 2.10 2.11 -3.64
CA HIS A 5 3.36 1.56 -3.16
C HIS A 5 3.17 0.96 -1.76
N TRP A 6 4.10 0.10 -1.38
CA TRP A 6 4.10 -0.56 -0.08
C TRP A 6 5.18 0.03 0.80
N HIS A 7 4.98 -0.10 2.11
CA HIS A 7 5.96 0.15 3.15
C HIS A 7 6.07 -1.08 4.05
N HIS A 8 7.28 -1.38 4.48
CA HIS A 8 7.58 -2.38 5.49
C HIS A 8 8.55 -1.81 6.52
N PRO A 9 8.24 -1.88 7.84
CA PRO A 9 6.93 -2.23 8.41
C PRO A 9 5.85 -1.17 8.09
N SER A 10 4.65 -1.30 8.65
CA SER A 10 3.63 -0.25 8.56
C SER A 10 4.12 1.05 9.17
N GLU A 11 3.76 2.18 8.56
CA GLU A 11 4.10 3.50 9.09
C GLU A 11 3.08 3.93 10.14
N HIS A 12 1.80 3.65 9.87
CA HIS A 12 0.76 3.82 10.86
C HIS A 12 0.84 2.73 11.93
N THR A 13 0.52 3.13 13.16
CA THR A 13 0.24 2.21 14.27
C THR A 13 -1.24 2.28 14.63
N ILE A 14 -1.82 1.16 15.05
CA ILE A 14 -3.17 1.12 15.61
C ILE A 14 -3.04 0.80 17.09
N ASN A 15 -3.48 1.71 17.96
CA ASN A 15 -3.32 1.61 19.41
C ASN A 15 -1.87 1.36 19.85
N GLY A 16 -0.90 2.00 19.18
CA GLY A 16 0.53 1.86 19.45
C GLY A 16 1.18 0.58 18.90
N GLN A 17 0.42 -0.29 18.24
CA GLN A 17 0.96 -1.48 17.59
C GLN A 17 1.32 -1.22 16.13
N GLN A 18 2.57 -1.55 15.75
CA GLN A 18 3.04 -1.57 14.37
C GLN A 18 2.76 -2.94 13.72
N TYR A 19 2.57 -2.93 12.41
CA TYR A 19 2.13 -4.07 11.62
C TYR A 19 3.14 -4.40 10.50
N PRO A 20 3.11 -5.62 9.94
CA PRO A 20 4.13 -6.07 8.98
C PRO A 20 4.15 -5.31 7.66
N LEU A 21 3.04 -4.73 7.20
CA LEU A 21 3.01 -4.08 5.87
C LEU A 21 1.92 -3.01 5.83
N GLU A 22 2.14 -1.99 5.01
CA GLU A 22 1.14 -0.99 4.68
C GLU A 22 1.17 -0.66 3.18
N LEU A 23 0.00 -0.59 2.55
CA LEU A 23 -0.18 -0.17 1.16
C LEU A 23 -0.73 1.25 1.13
N HIS A 24 -0.09 2.13 0.37
CA HIS A 24 -0.55 3.48 0.09
C HIS A 24 -1.11 3.57 -1.32
N LEU A 25 -2.36 4.03 -1.44
CA LEU A 25 -2.99 4.36 -2.73
C LEU A 25 -3.05 5.88 -2.88
N VAL A 26 -2.19 6.43 -3.72
CA VAL A 26 -2.03 7.88 -3.87
C VAL A 26 -2.95 8.39 -4.98
N HIS A 27 -3.82 9.32 -4.62
CA HIS A 27 -4.76 10.01 -5.50
C HIS A 27 -4.36 11.47 -5.60
N GLN A 28 -4.59 12.06 -6.77
CA GLN A 28 -4.34 13.47 -7.00
C GLN A 28 -5.44 14.01 -7.91
N THR A 29 -5.98 15.17 -7.55
CA THR A 29 -6.91 15.94 -8.40
C THR A 29 -6.14 16.68 -9.50
N ASP A 30 -6.86 17.27 -10.45
CA ASP A 30 -6.24 18.11 -11.48
C ASP A 30 -5.67 19.42 -10.89
N ASP A 31 -6.19 19.85 -9.74
CA ASP A 31 -5.70 21.00 -8.95
C ASP A 31 -4.52 20.64 -8.02
N ASN A 32 -3.92 19.46 -8.20
CA ASN A 32 -2.79 18.92 -7.41
C ASN A 32 -3.07 18.61 -5.94
N GLU A 33 -4.33 18.58 -5.50
CA GLU A 33 -4.67 18.14 -4.13
C GLU A 33 -4.45 16.63 -3.99
N ILE A 34 -3.86 16.20 -2.88
CA ILE A 34 -3.46 14.82 -2.66
C ILE A 34 -4.35 14.16 -1.60
N ALA A 35 -4.81 12.95 -1.92
CA ALA A 35 -5.45 12.06 -0.95
C ALA A 35 -4.78 10.69 -0.98
N VAL A 36 -4.51 10.12 0.19
CA VAL A 36 -3.91 8.78 0.31
C VAL A 36 -4.84 7.85 1.07
N ILE A 37 -5.05 6.66 0.53
CA ILE A 37 -5.71 5.56 1.25
C ILE A 37 -4.62 4.62 1.77
N GLY A 38 -4.53 4.48 3.09
CA GLY A 38 -3.62 3.55 3.77
C GLY A 38 -4.35 2.25 4.12
N ILE A 39 -3.79 1.11 3.71
CA ILE A 39 -4.29 -0.23 4.04
C ILE A 39 -3.22 -0.97 4.83
N ILE A 40 -3.52 -1.26 6.09
CA ILE A 40 -2.61 -1.98 6.99
C ILE A 40 -2.85 -3.48 6.85
N TYR A 41 -1.76 -4.26 6.86
CA TYR A 41 -1.81 -5.72 6.83
C TYR A 41 -1.38 -6.30 8.16
N LYS A 42 -2.06 -7.33 8.63
CA LYS A 42 -1.59 -8.20 9.72
C LYS A 42 -1.15 -9.55 9.16
N ASN A 43 -0.33 -10.27 9.91
CA ASN A 43 0.01 -11.66 9.56
C ASN A 43 -1.26 -12.51 9.48
N GLY A 44 -1.36 -13.33 8.43
CA GLY A 44 -2.49 -14.23 8.23
C GLY A 44 -2.41 -14.95 6.89
N THR A 45 -3.57 -15.10 6.23
CA THR A 45 -3.66 -15.71 4.90
C THR A 45 -3.08 -14.81 3.81
N GLN A 46 -2.76 -15.44 2.68
CA GLN A 46 -2.21 -14.80 1.50
C GLN A 46 -3.10 -13.66 0.98
N ASP A 47 -2.48 -12.53 0.67
CA ASP A 47 -3.15 -11.42 0.01
C ASP A 47 -3.31 -11.71 -1.48
N HIS A 48 -4.55 -11.67 -1.98
CA HIS A 48 -4.84 -12.00 -3.38
C HIS A 48 -4.19 -11.02 -4.36
N PHE A 49 -4.11 -9.73 -4.04
CA PHE A 49 -3.55 -8.74 -4.93
C PHE A 49 -2.03 -8.90 -5.07
N LEU A 50 -1.33 -9.11 -3.96
CA LEU A 50 0.10 -9.45 -3.98
C LEU A 50 0.38 -10.76 -4.70
N THR A 51 -0.53 -11.73 -4.65
CA THR A 51 -0.41 -12.98 -5.41
C THR A 51 -0.37 -12.71 -6.92
N MET A 52 -1.27 -11.87 -7.42
CA MET A 52 -1.29 -11.52 -8.85
C MET A 52 -0.04 -10.74 -9.27
N LEU A 53 0.60 -10.04 -8.33
CA LEU A 53 1.84 -9.31 -8.56
C LEU A 53 3.10 -10.19 -8.48
N GLN A 54 3.01 -11.45 -8.05
CA GLN A 54 4.17 -12.28 -7.75
C GLN A 54 5.15 -12.37 -8.93
N ASP A 55 4.66 -12.63 -10.14
CA ASP A 55 5.50 -12.68 -11.35
C ASP A 55 6.22 -11.36 -11.62
N ALA A 56 5.60 -10.23 -11.29
CA ALA A 56 6.20 -8.92 -11.47
C ALA A 56 7.23 -8.61 -10.38
N ILE A 57 6.93 -8.99 -9.13
CA ILE A 57 7.83 -8.89 -7.98
C ILE A 57 9.10 -9.72 -8.23
N ASP A 58 8.97 -10.91 -8.82
CA ASP A 58 10.13 -11.75 -9.14
C ASP A 58 10.99 -11.19 -10.28
N LYS A 59 10.35 -10.54 -11.27
CA LYS A 59 11.04 -9.93 -12.41
C LYS A 59 11.78 -8.65 -12.04
N ILE A 60 11.22 -7.82 -11.15
CA ILE A 60 11.84 -6.53 -10.78
C ILE A 60 13.19 -6.70 -10.08
N ALA A 61 13.47 -7.89 -9.51
CA ALA A 61 14.80 -8.19 -8.98
C ALA A 61 15.92 -8.10 -10.03
N ASN A 62 15.59 -8.23 -11.33
CA ASN A 62 16.54 -8.18 -12.44
C ASN A 62 16.22 -7.06 -13.45
N GLN A 63 15.21 -6.23 -13.19
CA GLN A 63 14.70 -5.22 -14.12
C GLN A 63 14.34 -3.94 -13.37
N THR A 64 14.42 -2.78 -14.03
CA THR A 64 14.04 -1.50 -13.41
C THR A 64 12.54 -1.24 -13.44
N GLN A 65 11.80 -1.90 -14.34
CA GLN A 65 10.36 -1.77 -14.49
C GLN A 65 9.78 -3.04 -15.09
N VAL A 66 8.55 -3.37 -14.69
CA VAL A 66 7.73 -4.44 -15.28
C VAL A 66 6.42 -3.84 -15.75
N ASP A 67 5.93 -4.27 -16.91
CA ASP A 67 4.62 -3.83 -17.41
C ASP A 67 3.49 -4.51 -16.63
N LEU A 68 2.61 -3.70 -16.06
CA LEU A 68 1.41 -4.10 -15.31
C LEU A 68 0.13 -3.59 -15.98
N SER A 69 0.17 -3.23 -17.26
CA SER A 69 -0.95 -2.64 -18.02
C SER A 69 -2.23 -3.51 -18.03
N SER A 70 -2.09 -4.82 -17.86
CA SER A 70 -3.22 -5.76 -17.78
C SER A 70 -3.89 -5.83 -16.40
N MET A 71 -3.27 -5.24 -15.36
CA MET A 71 -3.79 -5.28 -14.00
C MET A 71 -4.78 -4.15 -13.73
N ASN A 72 -5.74 -4.42 -12.86
CA ASN A 72 -6.74 -3.43 -12.47
C ASN A 72 -6.68 -3.16 -10.97
N ALA A 73 -6.47 -1.91 -10.59
CA ALA A 73 -6.39 -1.50 -9.18
C ALA A 73 -7.68 -1.79 -8.39
N THR A 74 -8.83 -1.98 -9.03
CA THR A 74 -10.06 -2.44 -8.36
C THR A 74 -9.91 -3.84 -7.73
N GLN A 75 -8.97 -4.65 -8.22
CA GLN A 75 -8.66 -5.96 -7.64
C GLN A 75 -7.95 -5.87 -6.27
N ILE A 76 -7.52 -4.67 -5.86
CA ILE A 76 -7.12 -4.41 -4.48
C ILE A 76 -8.31 -4.68 -3.56
N GLY A 77 -9.56 -4.43 -4.00
CA GLY A 77 -10.74 -4.89 -3.27
C GLY A 77 -10.98 -4.16 -1.94
N ILE A 78 -11.15 -2.84 -2.00
CA ILE A 78 -11.67 -2.06 -0.87
C ILE A 78 -13.20 -2.20 -0.86
N GLY A 79 -13.75 -2.72 0.23
CA GLY A 79 -15.19 -2.97 0.37
C GLY A 79 -16.03 -1.69 0.42
N ARG A 80 -17.33 -1.84 0.19
CA ARG A 80 -18.31 -0.77 0.43
C ARG A 80 -18.60 -0.68 1.93
N ASN A 81 -18.79 0.53 2.44
CA ASN A 81 -19.13 0.83 3.85
C ASN A 81 -18.07 0.39 4.87
N GLU A 82 -16.80 0.42 4.50
CA GLU A 82 -15.73 0.18 5.45
C GLU A 82 -15.52 1.36 6.41
N SER A 83 -15.15 1.04 7.65
CA SER A 83 -14.76 2.05 8.63
C SER A 83 -13.31 2.50 8.39
N TYR A 84 -13.04 3.78 8.62
CA TYR A 84 -11.72 4.38 8.41
C TYR A 84 -11.44 5.48 9.44
N TYR A 85 -10.17 5.82 9.58
CA TYR A 85 -9.71 7.05 10.23
C TYR A 85 -9.40 8.08 9.14
N ARG A 86 -9.73 9.35 9.41
CA ARG A 86 -9.52 10.47 8.48
C ARG A 86 -8.82 11.60 9.19
N TYR A 87 -7.73 12.09 8.62
CA TYR A 87 -7.01 13.25 9.13
C TYR A 87 -6.24 13.94 7.99
N ASN A 88 -5.82 15.19 8.23
CA ASN A 88 -4.90 15.90 7.35
C ASN A 88 -3.47 15.66 7.84
N GLY A 89 -2.59 15.28 6.92
CA GLY A 89 -1.19 15.00 7.23
C GLY A 89 -0.28 15.39 6.07
N SER A 90 0.82 14.66 5.92
CA SER A 90 1.82 14.86 4.88
C SER A 90 2.07 13.60 4.05
N LEU A 91 2.91 13.73 3.02
CA LEU A 91 3.61 12.57 2.46
C LEU A 91 4.56 11.99 3.52
N THR A 92 4.78 10.67 3.46
CA THR A 92 5.68 9.95 4.37
C THR A 92 7.09 9.77 3.78
N THR A 93 7.29 10.20 2.53
CA THR A 93 8.58 10.26 1.87
C THR A 93 8.94 11.71 1.53
N PRO A 94 10.24 12.03 1.36
CA PRO A 94 10.67 13.37 0.93
C PRO A 94 9.93 13.85 -0.33
N ASP A 95 9.47 15.10 -0.38
CA ASP A 95 9.77 16.22 0.52
C ASP A 95 8.83 16.39 1.74
N TYR A 96 8.07 15.36 2.13
CA TYR A 96 7.13 15.39 3.27
C TYR A 96 6.06 16.49 3.18
N THR A 97 5.60 16.79 1.96
CA THR A 97 4.59 17.84 1.68
C THR A 97 3.32 17.62 2.52
N GLU A 98 2.91 18.64 3.27
CA GLU A 98 1.66 18.68 4.05
C GLU A 98 0.41 18.90 3.16
N GLY A 99 -0.78 18.88 3.78
CA GLY A 99 -2.05 19.08 3.08
C GLY A 99 -2.60 17.80 2.44
N VAL A 100 -2.06 16.63 2.80
CA VAL A 100 -2.52 15.33 2.31
C VAL A 100 -3.74 14.88 3.12
N THR A 101 -4.83 14.58 2.43
CA THR A 101 -6.01 13.96 3.06
C THR A 101 -5.79 12.45 3.21
N TRP A 102 -5.57 12.00 4.44
CA TRP A 102 -5.33 10.59 4.75
C TRP A 102 -6.61 9.83 5.09
N THR A 103 -6.78 8.65 4.50
CA THR A 103 -7.84 7.70 4.83
C THR A 103 -7.22 6.37 5.19
N VAL A 104 -7.11 6.07 6.48
CA VAL A 104 -6.52 4.80 6.94
C VAL A 104 -7.64 3.80 7.22
N MET A 105 -7.68 2.72 6.47
CA MET A 105 -8.71 1.69 6.58
C MET A 105 -8.62 0.99 7.94
N ARG A 106 -9.74 0.90 8.67
CA ARG A 106 -9.77 0.27 9.99
C ARG A 106 -9.67 -1.25 9.90
N ASN A 107 -10.25 -1.84 8.86
CA ASN A 107 -10.14 -3.27 8.61
C ASN A 107 -8.76 -3.56 8.02
N MET A 108 -8.00 -4.38 8.75
CA MET A 108 -6.70 -4.84 8.27
C MET A 108 -6.86 -6.00 7.30
N ARG A 109 -6.09 -5.98 6.22
CA ARG A 109 -5.91 -7.14 5.36
C ARG A 109 -4.96 -8.14 5.99
N THR A 110 -4.91 -9.34 5.43
CA THR A 110 -3.93 -10.35 5.82
C THR A 110 -2.84 -10.47 4.78
N VAL A 111 -1.62 -10.77 5.23
CA VAL A 111 -0.48 -11.09 4.36
C VAL A 111 0.29 -12.26 4.98
N THR A 112 0.91 -13.11 4.15
CA THR A 112 1.85 -14.13 4.64
C THR A 112 3.24 -13.53 4.80
N GLN A 113 4.05 -14.14 5.67
CA GLN A 113 5.46 -13.75 5.82
C GLN A 113 6.22 -13.85 4.48
N GLU A 114 5.93 -14.89 3.69
CA GLU A 114 6.53 -15.10 2.37
C GLU A 114 6.25 -13.94 1.41
N GLN A 115 5.03 -13.40 1.40
CA GLN A 115 4.70 -12.24 0.56
C GLN A 115 5.43 -10.97 1.02
N VAL A 116 5.57 -10.78 2.33
CA VAL A 116 6.35 -9.66 2.89
C VAL A 116 7.82 -9.79 2.48
N ASP A 117 8.40 -10.98 2.61
CA ASP A 117 9.80 -11.22 2.28
C ASP A 117 10.07 -11.08 0.76
N SER A 118 9.13 -11.49 -0.09
CA SER A 118 9.21 -11.25 -1.54
C SER A 118 9.27 -9.76 -1.89
N LEU A 119 8.42 -8.93 -1.27
CA LEU A 119 8.46 -7.47 -1.44
C LEU A 119 9.77 -6.87 -0.93
N ARG A 120 10.23 -7.28 0.26
CA ARG A 120 11.50 -6.80 0.83
C ARG A 120 12.67 -7.06 -0.09
N LYS A 121 12.75 -8.29 -0.61
CA LYS A 121 13.80 -8.70 -1.54
C LYS A 121 13.76 -7.89 -2.84
N ALA A 122 12.57 -7.64 -3.37
CA ALA A 122 12.39 -6.89 -4.62
C ALA A 122 12.73 -5.40 -4.47
N LEU A 123 12.51 -4.82 -3.29
CA LEU A 123 12.66 -3.38 -3.04
C LEU A 123 13.95 -3.02 -2.31
N ASN A 124 14.85 -3.99 -2.10
CA ASN A 124 16.09 -3.85 -1.34
C ASN A 124 15.86 -3.22 0.06
N TRP A 125 14.78 -3.63 0.71
CA TRP A 125 14.49 -3.28 2.11
C TRP A 125 15.31 -4.10 3.10
#